data_AF-A0AAV5SM09-F1
#
_entry.id   AF-A0AAV5SM09-F1
#
_cell.length_a   1.000
_cell.length_b   1.000
_cell.length_c   1.000
_cell.angle_alpha   90.00
_cell.angle_beta   90.00
_cell.angle_gamma   90.00
#
_symmetry.space_group_name_H-M   'P 1'
#
loop_
_entity.id
_entity.type
_entity.pdbx_description
1 polymer ?
#
loop_
_entity_poly.entity_id
_entity_poly.type
_entity_poly.pdbx_seq_one_letter_code
_entity_poly.pdbx_strand_id
1 'polypeptide(L)'
;LVPCSAHHELPCTSVLVEQPSTAMATQHSEMLTSPRRLCAVCGDTAQGKHYGALACNGCKGFFRRTVWTNRTFRCAIDNDCVV
;
A
#
# COMPACT_ATOMS: atom_id res chain seq x y z
N LEU A 1 -9.16 31.55 -25.33
CA LEU A 1 -8.86 32.53 -24.28
C LEU A 1 -9.25 31.92 -22.95
N VAL A 2 -8.31 31.91 -22.01
CA VAL A 2 -8.46 31.52 -20.61
C VAL A 2 -9.45 32.46 -19.91
N PRO A 3 -10.21 31.99 -18.91
CA PRO A 3 -10.17 32.69 -17.64
C PRO A 3 -9.85 31.73 -16.49
N CYS A 4 -8.75 32.06 -15.84
CA CYS A 4 -8.34 31.60 -14.53
C CYS A 4 -9.02 32.49 -13.48
N SER A 5 -9.12 31.97 -12.25
CA SER A 5 -9.18 32.71 -10.99
C SER A 5 -10.53 33.23 -10.48
N ALA A 6 -10.97 32.59 -9.39
CA ALA A 6 -11.36 33.31 -8.18
C ALA A 6 -10.81 32.54 -6.96
N HIS A 7 -9.56 32.88 -6.60
CA HIS A 7 -9.02 32.70 -5.26
C HIS A 7 -9.54 33.82 -4.34
N HIS A 8 -9.23 33.69 -3.04
CA HIS A 8 -9.18 34.69 -1.96
C HIS A 8 -10.45 34.86 -1.07
N GLU A 9 -10.50 34.73 0.28
CA GLU A 9 -9.58 34.43 1.43
C GLU A 9 -10.43 34.18 2.72
N LEU A 10 -10.15 33.18 3.59
CA LEU A 10 -9.50 33.21 4.95
C LEU A 10 -10.33 33.79 6.14
N PRO A 11 -9.99 33.62 7.45
CA PRO A 11 -9.17 32.61 8.18
C PRO A 11 -9.78 32.09 9.53
N CYS A 12 -9.05 31.15 10.17
CA CYS A 12 -8.98 30.83 11.62
C CYS A 12 -10.17 30.19 12.36
N THR A 13 -10.30 28.86 12.27
CA THR A 13 -10.48 28.04 13.48
C THR A 13 -9.67 26.75 13.37
N SER A 14 -8.70 26.65 14.26
CA SER A 14 -7.88 25.49 14.60
C SER A 14 -8.74 24.29 15.01
N VAL A 15 -8.74 23.24 14.17
CA VAL A 15 -8.82 21.86 14.66
C VAL A 15 -7.59 21.15 14.10
N LEU A 16 -6.59 20.98 14.97
CA LEU A 16 -5.55 19.99 14.78
C LEU A 16 -6.23 18.62 14.72
N VAL A 17 -6.57 18.15 13.53
CA VAL A 17 -6.36 16.72 13.25
C VAL A 17 -5.06 16.65 12.49
N GLU A 18 -3.98 16.89 13.23
CA GLU A 18 -2.70 16.32 12.85
C GLU A 18 -2.86 14.80 13.02
N GLN A 19 -3.07 14.10 11.91
CA GLN A 19 -2.73 12.70 11.79
C GLN A 19 -1.99 12.44 10.47
N PRO A 20 -0.67 12.68 10.44
CA PRO A 20 0.26 11.88 9.67
C PRO A 20 0.67 10.67 10.55
N SER A 21 -0.29 9.81 10.91
CA SER A 21 0.04 8.60 11.67
C SER A 21 0.58 7.52 10.73
N THR A 22 1.91 7.51 10.61
CA THR A 22 2.81 6.43 10.15
C THR A 22 3.02 6.21 8.64
N ALA A 23 3.54 7.23 7.97
CA ALA A 23 4.67 6.98 7.06
C ALA A 23 5.92 7.40 7.82
N MET A 24 6.81 6.45 8.16
CA MET A 24 8.25 6.59 8.43
C MET A 24 8.70 5.39 9.27
N ALA A 25 9.00 4.26 8.62
CA ALA A 25 10.02 3.38 9.18
C ALA A 25 11.38 3.94 8.73
N THR A 26 11.82 5.00 9.40
CA THR A 26 13.25 5.29 9.49
C THR A 26 13.86 4.12 10.25
N GLN A 27 14.69 3.31 9.59
CA GLN A 27 15.82 2.74 10.28
C GLN A 27 17.11 3.15 9.57
N HIS A 28 17.88 3.85 10.38
CA HIS A 28 19.27 4.22 10.26
C HIS A 28 20.12 3.05 9.75
N SER A 29 21.21 3.39 9.06
CA SER A 29 22.31 2.52 8.61
C SER A 29 22.53 1.26 9.46
N GLU A 30 22.18 0.09 8.92
CA GLU A 30 22.86 -1.17 9.21
C GLU A 30 23.11 -1.90 7.88
N MET A 31 24.23 -1.54 7.28
CA MET A 31 24.90 -2.28 6.23
C MET A 31 25.42 -3.58 6.83
N LEU A 32 24.56 -4.58 7.07
CA LEU A 32 24.88 -6.00 7.34
C LEU A 32 23.57 -6.82 7.39
N THR A 33 23.19 -7.40 6.25
CA THR A 33 22.17 -8.47 6.12
C THR A 33 20.78 -8.17 6.73
N SER A 34 20.11 -7.12 6.27
CA SER A 34 18.65 -7.02 6.46
C SER A 34 17.97 -8.17 5.72
N PRO A 35 17.07 -8.97 6.34
CA PRO A 35 16.25 -9.90 5.59
C PRO A 35 15.48 -9.05 4.58
N ARG A 36 15.82 -9.20 3.29
CA ARG A 36 15.15 -8.50 2.20
C ARG A 36 13.65 -8.59 2.49
N ARG A 37 12.97 -7.44 2.62
CA ARG A 37 11.53 -7.41 2.89
C ARG A 37 10.85 -7.97 1.65
N LEU A 38 10.67 -9.29 1.59
CA LEU A 38 10.05 -9.98 0.47
C LEU A 38 8.56 -10.15 0.75
N CYS A 39 7.77 -10.13 -0.32
CA CYS A 39 6.36 -10.38 -0.29
C CYS A 39 6.14 -11.84 0.09
N ALA A 40 5.34 -12.08 1.12
CA ALA A 40 5.02 -13.43 1.57
C ALA A 40 4.14 -14.22 0.58
N VAL A 41 3.69 -13.59 -0.52
CA VAL A 41 2.79 -14.18 -1.52
C VAL A 41 3.54 -14.56 -2.79
N CYS A 42 4.24 -13.61 -3.43
CA CYS A 42 4.96 -13.84 -4.69
C CYS A 42 6.49 -13.71 -4.58
N GLY A 43 7.03 -13.41 -3.41
CA GLY A 43 8.48 -13.23 -3.22
C GLY A 43 9.08 -11.93 -3.77
N ASP A 44 8.30 -11.08 -4.44
CA ASP A 44 8.77 -9.76 -4.91
C ASP A 44 9.07 -8.79 -3.75
N THR A 45 9.69 -7.65 -4.03
CA THR A 45 10.03 -6.64 -3.02
C THR A 45 8.78 -6.09 -2.33
N ALA A 46 8.63 -6.39 -1.04
CA ALA A 46 7.56 -5.86 -0.21
C ALA A 46 7.84 -4.40 0.16
N GLN A 47 6.78 -3.60 0.12
CA GLN A 47 6.82 -2.20 0.56
C GLN A 47 6.56 -2.07 2.06
N GLY A 48 5.96 -3.10 2.67
CA GLY A 48 5.63 -3.12 4.07
C GLY A 48 4.54 -4.14 4.38
N LYS A 49 3.94 -4.00 5.56
CA LYS A 49 2.85 -4.88 6.02
C LYS A 49 1.51 -4.35 5.51
N HIS A 50 0.75 -5.19 4.79
CA HIS A 50 -0.60 -4.90 4.33
C HIS A 50 -1.51 -6.05 4.74
N TYR A 51 -2.65 -5.72 5.36
CA TYR A 51 -3.65 -6.71 5.80
C TYR A 51 -3.09 -7.84 6.68
N GLY A 52 -2.01 -7.59 7.43
CA GLY A 52 -1.42 -8.59 8.33
C GLY A 52 -0.15 -9.30 7.82
N ALA A 53 0.23 -9.15 6.54
CA ALA A 53 1.41 -9.81 5.96
C ALA A 53 2.30 -8.84 5.17
N LEU A 54 3.59 -9.17 4.98
CA LEU A 54 4.46 -8.42 4.07
C LEU A 54 4.00 -8.63 2.62
N ALA A 55 3.67 -7.55 1.91
CA ALA A 55 3.13 -7.63 0.56
C ALA A 55 3.74 -6.59 -0.39
N CYS A 56 3.85 -6.96 -1.66
CA CYS A 56 4.14 -6.03 -2.74
C CYS A 56 2.87 -5.25 -3.15
N ASN A 57 3.02 -4.24 -4.00
CA ASN A 57 1.88 -3.44 -4.47
C ASN A 57 0.86 -4.25 -5.29
N GLY A 58 1.32 -5.26 -6.02
CA GLY A 58 0.48 -6.17 -6.81
C GLY A 58 -0.45 -7.00 -5.92
N CYS A 59 0.12 -7.77 -4.99
CA CYS A 59 -0.65 -8.63 -4.09
C CYS A 59 -1.58 -7.83 -3.17
N LYS A 60 -1.14 -6.65 -2.69
CA LYS A 60 -1.99 -5.71 -1.95
C LYS A 60 -3.24 -5.32 -2.75
N GLY A 61 -3.05 -4.89 -3.99
CA GLY A 61 -4.14 -4.44 -4.86
C GLY A 61 -5.04 -5.58 -5.35
N PHE A 62 -4.48 -6.77 -5.56
CA PHE A 62 -5.23 -7.97 -5.88
C PHE A 62 -6.18 -8.34 -4.73
N PHE A 63 -5.63 -8.49 -3.52
CA PHE A 63 -6.42 -8.85 -2.34
C PHE A 63 -7.57 -7.86 -2.09
N ARG A 64 -7.28 -6.55 -2.12
CA ARG A 64 -8.30 -5.51 -1.93
C ARG A 64 -9.47 -5.62 -2.91
N ARG A 65 -9.18 -5.81 -4.21
CA ARG A 65 -10.22 -5.94 -5.25
C ARG A 65 -11.02 -7.23 -5.10
N THR A 66 -10.34 -8.34 -4.78
CA THR A 66 -10.97 -9.64 -4.60
C THR A 66 -11.96 -9.62 -3.44
N VAL A 67 -11.55 -9.10 -2.28
CA VAL A 67 -12.41 -9.02 -1.08
C VAL A 67 -13.55 -8.04 -1.31
N TRP A 68 -13.29 -6.84 -1.82
CA TRP A 68 -14.34 -5.84 -2.01
C TRP A 68 -15.43 -6.27 -3.00
N THR A 69 -15.04 -7.02 -4.04
CA THR A 69 -15.98 -7.51 -5.06
C THR A 69 -16.49 -8.92 -4.77
N ASN A 70 -16.07 -9.57 -3.68
CA ASN A 70 -16.34 -10.99 -3.40
C ASN A 70 -16.06 -11.91 -4.62
N ARG A 71 -14.94 -11.69 -5.31
CA ARG A 71 -14.59 -12.49 -6.49
C ARG A 71 -14.14 -13.89 -6.08
N THR A 72 -14.72 -14.90 -6.71
CA THR A 72 -14.28 -16.29 -6.60
C THR A 72 -13.48 -16.65 -7.85
N PHE A 73 -12.26 -17.17 -7.68
CA PHE A 73 -11.42 -17.64 -8.78
C PHE A 73 -11.44 -19.16 -8.82
N ARG A 74 -11.41 -19.74 -10.02
CA ARG A 74 -11.24 -21.18 -10.24
C ARG A 74 -9.99 -21.40 -11.07
N CYS A 75 -9.08 -22.27 -10.61
CA CYS A 75 -7.96 -22.68 -11.45
C CYS A 75 -8.49 -23.43 -12.67
N ALA A 76 -7.87 -23.22 -13.82
CA ALA A 76 -8.22 -23.93 -15.05
C ALA A 76 -7.72 -25.38 -15.05
N ILE A 77 -6.77 -25.71 -14.18
CA ILE A 77 -6.05 -26.99 -14.14
C ILE A 77 -6.22 -27.60 -12.72
N ASP A 78 -5.16 -27.75 -11.93
CA ASP A 78 -5.17 -28.51 -10.67
C ASP A 78 -5.06 -27.67 -9.38
N ASN A 79 -5.16 -26.34 -9.47
CA ASN A 79 -4.92 -25.39 -8.36
C ASN A 79 -3.47 -25.41 -7.79
N ASP A 80 -2.51 -26.06 -8.46
CA ASP A 80 -1.08 -26.06 -8.11
C ASP A 80 -0.28 -25.06 -8.96
N CYS A 81 -0.75 -23.80 -9.00
CA CYS A 81 -0.07 -22.75 -9.75
C CYS A 81 1.06 -22.14 -8.91
N VAL A 82 2.25 -22.01 -9.49
CA VAL A 82 3.31 -21.17 -8.90
C VAL A 82 2.90 -19.69 -9.01
N VAL A 83 3.13 -18.93 -7.94
CA VAL A 83 2.78 -17.51 -7.83
C VAL A 83 3.97 -16.62 -8.16
#